data_AF-A0A4Q7V665-F1
#
_entry.id   AF-A0A4Q7V665-F1
#
_cell.length_a   1.000
_cell.length_b   1.000
_cell.length_c   1.000
_cell.angle_alpha   90.00
_cell.angle_beta   90.00
_cell.angle_gamma   90.00
#
_symmetry.space_group_name_H-M   'P 1'
#
loop_
_entity.id
_entity.type
_entity.pdbx_description
1 polymer ?
#
loop_
_entity_poly.entity_id
_entity_poly.type
_entity_poly.pdbx_seq_one_letter_code
_entity_poly.pdbx_strand_id
1 'polypeptide(L)'
;MENIKSERIRISLMFLVMLIGFMIYVIRQFVEPVEMTIGVFNTVSVWIAVSLLPVLIPLLYDNKAMKILTLIFGGMIMLIDIALPLMVIIGNEMNEPITWGIIMVTICCVSGLIGMLQTLNWIKTSS
;
A
#
# COMPACT_ATOMS: atom_id res chain seq x y z
N MET A 1 10.31 -23.57 11.99
CA MET A 1 10.79 -22.64 10.94
C MET A 1 9.75 -22.37 9.85
N GLU A 2 8.91 -23.33 9.45
CA GLU A 2 7.87 -23.11 8.41
C GLU A 2 6.83 -22.05 8.77
N ASN A 3 6.42 -21.98 10.05
CA ASN A 3 5.37 -21.05 10.48
C ASN A 3 5.79 -19.57 10.33
N ILE A 4 7.05 -19.24 10.65
CA ILE A 4 7.60 -17.88 10.52
C ILE A 4 7.76 -17.49 9.04
N LYS A 5 8.22 -18.43 8.19
CA LYS A 5 8.34 -18.19 6.75
C LYS A 5 6.97 -17.94 6.11
N SER A 6 5.95 -18.71 6.52
CA SER A 6 4.57 -18.52 6.09
C SER A 6 4.00 -17.17 6.55
N GLU A 7 4.26 -16.76 7.78
CA GLU A 7 3.81 -15.46 8.32
C GLU A 7 4.40 -14.27 7.52
N ARG A 8 5.70 -14.32 7.23
CA ARG A 8 6.39 -13.30 6.44
C ARG A 8 5.84 -13.15 5.03
N ILE A 9 5.53 -14.27 4.37
CA ILE A 9 4.90 -14.27 3.03
C ILE A 9 3.50 -13.63 3.10
N ARG A 10 2.71 -13.94 4.14
CA ARG A 10 1.38 -13.34 4.32
C ARG A 10 1.46 -11.82 4.49
N ILE A 11 2.40 -11.31 5.28
CA ILE A 11 2.62 -9.87 5.44
C ILE A 11 2.94 -9.22 4.09
N SER A 12 3.88 -9.78 3.34
CA SER A 12 4.25 -9.28 2.01
C SER A 12 3.07 -9.29 1.04
N LEU A 13 2.26 -10.35 1.05
CA LEU A 13 1.07 -10.44 0.21
C LEU A 13 0.04 -9.36 0.56
N MET A 14 -0.17 -9.03 1.84
CA MET A 14 -1.11 -7.99 2.25
C MET A 14 -0.67 -6.61 1.74
N PHE A 15 0.60 -6.26 1.88
CA PHE A 15 1.12 -5.01 1.34
C PHE A 15 1.16 -5.01 -0.20
N LEU A 16 1.33 -6.18 -0.84
CA LEU A 16 1.27 -6.30 -2.29
C LEU A 16 -0.15 -6.04 -2.82
N VAL A 17 -1.18 -6.58 -2.14
CA VAL A 17 -2.58 -6.32 -2.48
C VAL A 17 -2.91 -4.82 -2.38
N MET A 18 -2.42 -4.17 -1.32
CA MET A 18 -2.55 -2.71 -1.14
C MET A 18 -1.93 -1.95 -2.33
N LEU A 19 -0.69 -2.29 -2.69
CA LEU A 19 0.02 -1.68 -3.83
C LEU A 19 -0.72 -1.92 -5.16
N ILE A 20 -1.27 -3.12 -5.39
CA ILE A 20 -2.06 -3.41 -6.59
C ILE A 20 -3.32 -2.53 -6.62
N GLY A 21 -4.02 -2.38 -5.50
CA GLY A 21 -5.17 -1.47 -5.38
C GLY A 21 -4.80 -0.04 -5.76
N PHE A 22 -3.69 0.46 -5.23
CA PHE A 22 -3.16 1.79 -5.58
C PHE A 22 -2.81 1.92 -7.07
N MET A 23 -2.12 0.93 -7.66
CA MET A 23 -1.78 0.96 -9.09
C MET A 23 -3.03 1.01 -9.98
N ILE A 24 -4.08 0.26 -9.64
CA ILE A 24 -5.35 0.30 -10.38
C ILE A 24 -5.99 1.68 -10.27
N TYR A 25 -6.00 2.28 -9.07
CA TYR A 25 -6.49 3.64 -8.87
C TYR A 25 -5.74 4.64 -9.76
N VAL A 26 -4.41 4.60 -9.74
CA VAL A 26 -3.56 5.50 -10.53
C VAL A 26 -3.75 5.31 -12.04
N ILE A 27 -3.78 4.07 -12.53
CA ILE A 27 -4.02 3.80 -13.97
C ILE A 27 -5.35 4.41 -14.42
N ARG A 28 -6.40 4.29 -13.60
CA ARG A 28 -7.71 4.83 -13.94
C ARG A 28 -7.70 6.36 -14.07
N GLN A 29 -7.00 7.06 -13.18
CA GLN A 29 -6.84 8.52 -13.24
C GLN A 29 -6.18 8.99 -14.55
N PHE A 30 -5.52 8.10 -15.30
CA PHE A 30 -4.87 8.41 -16.57
C PHE A 30 -5.69 8.04 -17.82
N VAL A 31 -6.79 7.28 -17.69
CA VAL A 31 -7.55 6.78 -18.86
C VAL A 31 -8.52 7.83 -19.41
N GLU A 32 -8.84 8.91 -18.68
CA GLU A 32 -9.67 10.03 -19.15
C GLU A 32 -9.10 11.38 -18.67
N PRO A 33 -9.21 12.46 -19.46
CA PRO A 33 -8.36 12.88 -20.58
C PRO A 33 -7.10 13.68 -20.14
N VAL A 34 -6.40 13.28 -19.08
CA VAL A 34 -5.20 14.00 -18.62
C VAL A 34 -3.94 13.31 -19.13
N GLU A 35 -3.27 13.92 -20.12
CA GLU A 35 -1.91 13.52 -20.47
C GLU A 35 -1.03 13.55 -19.21
N MET A 36 -0.45 12.41 -18.85
CA MET A 36 0.41 12.32 -17.68
C MET A 36 1.66 13.17 -17.92
N THR A 37 1.75 14.31 -17.24
CA THR A 37 2.99 15.09 -17.25
C THR A 37 4.14 14.25 -16.72
N ILE A 38 5.35 14.49 -17.22
CA ILE A 38 6.56 13.77 -16.79
C ILE A 38 6.73 13.83 -15.25
N GLY A 39 6.33 14.95 -14.63
CA GLY A 39 6.36 15.11 -13.17
C GLY A 39 5.43 14.15 -12.43
N VAL A 40 4.20 13.95 -12.92
CA VAL A 40 3.23 13.01 -12.33
C VAL A 40 3.72 11.57 -12.50
N PHE A 41 4.25 11.22 -13.68
CA PHE A 41 4.82 9.89 -13.91
C PHE A 41 5.97 9.57 -12.96
N ASN A 42 6.91 10.50 -12.80
CA ASN A 42 8.05 10.33 -11.91
C ASN A 42 7.58 10.18 -10.46
N THR A 43 6.58 10.95 -10.04
CA THR A 43 6.01 10.89 -8.70
C THR A 43 5.37 9.53 -8.43
N VAL A 44 4.54 9.03 -9.36
CA VAL A 44 3.93 7.70 -9.28
C VAL A 44 5.00 6.59 -9.27
N SER A 45 6.01 6.68 -10.13
CA SER A 45 7.07 5.68 -10.24
C SER A 45 7.89 5.59 -8.94
N VAL A 46 8.26 6.73 -8.37
CA VAL A 46 8.93 6.80 -7.07
C VAL A 46 8.02 6.25 -5.97
N TRP A 47 6.73 6.57 -6.00
CA TRP A 47 5.77 6.07 -5.03
C TRP A 47 5.66 4.54 -5.06
N ILE A 48 5.52 3.94 -6.25
CA ILE A 48 5.51 2.48 -6.42
C ILE A 48 6.79 1.86 -5.86
N ALA A 49 7.96 2.46 -6.13
CA ALA A 49 9.23 1.97 -5.61
C ALA A 49 9.30 1.99 -4.07
N VAL A 50 8.80 3.08 -3.45
CA VAL A 50 8.69 3.18 -1.98
C VAL A 50 7.68 2.17 -1.44
N SER A 51 6.55 2.00 -2.12
CA SER A 51 5.48 1.07 -1.75
C SER A 51 5.87 -0.42 -1.83
N LEU A 52 6.93 -0.75 -2.56
CA LEU A 52 7.52 -2.09 -2.56
C LEU A 52 8.34 -2.40 -1.30
N LEU A 53 8.79 -1.40 -0.54
CA LEU A 53 9.58 -1.62 0.68
C LEU A 53 8.86 -2.53 1.71
N PRO A 54 7.61 -2.25 2.14
CA PRO A 54 6.92 -3.14 3.08
C PRO A 54 6.56 -4.51 2.49
N VAL A 55 6.60 -4.67 1.15
CA VAL A 55 6.45 -5.96 0.48
C VAL A 55 7.74 -6.78 0.56
N LEU A 56 8.88 -6.16 0.25
CA LEU A 56 10.16 -6.85 0.09
C LEU A 56 10.87 -7.10 1.43
N ILE A 57 10.78 -6.17 2.38
CA ILE A 57 11.51 -6.28 3.64
C ILE A 57 11.16 -7.59 4.39
N PRO A 58 9.88 -7.98 4.55
CA PRO A 58 9.54 -9.24 5.19
C PRO A 58 10.05 -10.46 4.44
N LEU A 59 10.26 -10.40 3.12
CA LEU A 59 10.80 -11.54 2.36
C LEU A 59 12.31 -11.69 2.54
N LEU A 60 13.03 -10.58 2.68
CA LEU A 60 14.49 -10.54 2.63
C LEU A 60 15.15 -10.53 4.01
N TYR A 61 14.50 -9.96 5.02
CA TYR A 61 15.11 -9.70 6.32
C TYR A 61 14.25 -10.22 7.48
N ASP A 62 14.91 -10.65 8.55
CA ASP A 62 14.25 -11.15 9.77
C ASP A 62 14.78 -10.51 11.06
N ASN A 63 15.58 -9.44 10.94
CA ASN A 63 16.07 -8.70 12.11
C ASN A 63 15.05 -7.68 12.60
N LYS A 64 15.06 -7.40 13.92
CA LYS A 64 14.09 -6.53 14.59
C LYS A 64 13.96 -5.13 13.96
N ALA A 65 15.07 -4.53 13.55
CA ALA A 65 15.07 -3.20 12.92
C ALA A 65 14.26 -3.19 11.61
N MET A 66 14.45 -4.21 10.77
CA MET A 66 13.73 -4.35 9.50
C MET A 66 12.24 -4.63 9.70
N LYS A 67 11.86 -5.34 10.76
CA LYS A 67 10.43 -5.52 11.11
C LYS A 67 9.75 -4.20 11.46
N ILE A 68 10.44 -3.36 12.25
CA ILE A 68 9.96 -2.03 12.62
C ILE A 68 9.88 -1.13 11.39
N LEU A 69 10.88 -1.16 10.50
CA LEU A 69 10.84 -0.41 9.24
C LEU A 69 9.66 -0.84 8.37
N THR A 70 9.38 -2.15 8.26
CA THR A 70 8.19 -2.65 7.54
C THR A 70 6.91 -2.03 8.09
N LEU A 71 6.78 -1.96 9.42
CA LEU A 71 5.59 -1.38 10.06
C LEU A 71 5.46 0.13 9.78
N ILE A 72 6.56 0.88 9.90
CA ILE A 72 6.58 2.33 9.67
C ILE A 72 6.24 2.65 8.21
N PHE A 73 6.95 2.03 7.27
CA PHE A 73 6.69 2.25 5.84
C PHE A 73 5.30 1.76 5.46
N GLY A 74 4.91 0.56 5.88
CA GLY A 74 3.58 0.00 5.61
C GLY A 74 2.45 0.90 6.11
N GLY A 75 2.57 1.46 7.32
CA GLY A 75 1.59 2.41 7.85
C GLY A 75 1.58 3.74 7.10
N MET A 76 2.74 4.30 6.77
CA MET A 76 2.83 5.55 6.01
C MET A 76 2.20 5.42 4.61
N ILE A 77 2.51 4.31 3.91
CA ILE A 77 1.98 4.04 2.58
C ILE A 77 0.46 3.83 2.65
N MET A 78 -0.03 3.04 3.61
CA MET A 78 -1.45 2.83 3.82
C MET A 78 -2.20 4.16 3.99
N LEU A 79 -1.68 5.09 4.81
CA LEU A 79 -2.32 6.38 5.04
C LEU A 79 -2.42 7.22 3.76
N ILE A 80 -1.39 7.22 2.93
CA ILE A 80 -1.36 7.99 1.68
C ILE A 80 -2.26 7.34 0.63
N ASP A 81 -2.22 6.02 0.50
CA ASP A 81 -3.05 5.26 -0.44
C ASP A 81 -4.55 5.34 -0.08
N ILE A 82 -4.89 5.63 1.18
CA ILE A 82 -6.27 5.95 1.63
C ILE A 82 -6.61 7.42 1.38
N ALA A 83 -5.69 8.34 1.68
CA ALA A 83 -5.93 9.78 1.58
C ALA A 83 -6.20 10.22 0.14
N LEU A 84 -5.49 9.64 -0.84
CA LEU A 84 -5.60 10.03 -2.25
C LEU A 84 -7.02 9.77 -2.83
N PRO A 85 -7.60 8.56 -2.74
CA PRO A 85 -8.98 8.35 -3.17
C PRO A 85 -10.03 9.11 -2.34
N LEU A 86 -9.75 9.40 -1.06
CA LEU A 86 -10.65 10.24 -0.25
C LEU A 86 -10.75 11.67 -0.77
N MET A 87 -9.67 12.23 -1.32
CA MET A 87 -9.70 13.56 -1.95
C MET A 87 -10.65 13.60 -3.15
N VAL A 88 -10.73 12.52 -3.93
CA VAL A 88 -11.69 12.41 -5.04
C VAL A 88 -13.13 12.38 -4.54
N ILE A 89 -13.40 11.69 -3.42
CA ILE A 89 -14.75 11.62 -2.81
C ILE A 89 -15.19 13.00 -2.31
N ILE A 90 -14.29 13.76 -1.67
CA ILE A 90 -14.61 15.05 -1.03
C ILE A 90 -14.69 16.17 -2.07
N GLY A 91 -13.77 16.19 -3.04
CA GLY A 91 -13.71 17.22 -4.07
C GLY A 91 -14.70 16.99 -5.21
N ASN A 92 -14.94 15.74 -5.61
CA ASN A 92 -15.75 15.30 -6.75
C ASN A 92 -15.68 16.18 -8.02
N GLU A 93 -14.57 16.89 -8.25
CA GLU A 93 -14.39 17.81 -9.38
C GLU A 93 -14.27 17.06 -10.71
N MET A 94 -13.94 15.77 -10.65
CA MET A 94 -13.67 14.91 -11.83
C MET A 94 -14.90 14.12 -12.30
N ASN A 95 -16.08 14.32 -11.71
CA ASN A 95 -17.30 13.53 -11.98
C ASN A 95 -17.06 12.00 -11.91
N GLU A 96 -16.11 11.57 -11.08
CA GLU A 96 -15.81 10.17 -10.96
C GLU A 96 -16.89 9.45 -10.15
N PRO A 97 -17.19 8.19 -10.49
CA PRO A 97 -18.08 7.38 -9.68
C PRO A 97 -17.49 7.19 -8.28
N ILE A 98 -18.08 7.89 -7.29
CA ILE A 98 -17.73 7.84 -5.85
C ILE A 98 -17.54 6.40 -5.34
N THR A 99 -18.34 5.47 -5.87
CA THR A 99 -18.26 4.04 -5.59
C THR A 99 -16.85 3.48 -5.78
N TRP A 100 -16.09 3.95 -6.78
CA TRP A 100 -14.72 3.52 -7.03
C TRP A 100 -13.74 4.04 -5.99
N GLY A 101 -13.85 5.31 -5.60
CA GLY A 101 -13.07 5.86 -4.49
C GLY A 101 -13.27 5.04 -3.22
N ILE A 102 -14.53 4.71 -2.90
CA ILE A 102 -14.87 3.88 -1.73
C ILE A 102 -14.27 2.48 -1.81
N ILE A 103 -14.35 1.83 -2.98
CA ILE A 103 -13.75 0.50 -3.19
C ILE A 103 -12.24 0.55 -2.97
N MET A 104 -11.55 1.56 -3.51
CA MET A 104 -10.10 1.69 -3.37
C MET A 104 -9.70 1.97 -1.92
N VAL A 105 -10.39 2.88 -1.22
CA VAL A 105 -10.20 3.09 0.21
C VAL A 105 -10.37 1.79 0.99
N THR A 106 -11.40 1.01 0.67
CA THR A 106 -11.70 -0.24 1.36
C THR A 106 -10.59 -1.26 1.16
N ILE A 107 -10.13 -1.47 -0.08
CA ILE A 107 -9.04 -2.39 -0.39
C ILE A 107 -7.77 -1.95 0.37
N CYS A 108 -7.33 -0.70 0.20
CA CYS A 108 -6.10 -0.22 0.81
C CYS A 108 -6.15 -0.25 2.34
N CYS A 109 -7.28 0.13 2.94
CA CYS A 109 -7.47 0.14 4.39
C CYS A 109 -7.47 -1.28 4.97
N VAL A 110 -8.26 -2.18 4.40
CA VAL A 110 -8.36 -3.56 4.91
C VAL A 110 -7.03 -4.28 4.76
N SER A 111 -6.41 -4.26 3.58
CA SER A 111 -5.13 -4.94 3.36
C SER A 111 -4.01 -4.30 4.18
N GLY A 112 -3.95 -2.97 4.26
CA GLY A 112 -2.95 -2.23 5.03
C GLY A 112 -3.04 -2.53 6.52
N LEU A 113 -4.24 -2.46 7.11
CA LEU A 113 -4.44 -2.76 8.54
C LEU A 113 -4.11 -4.20 8.87
N ILE A 114 -4.53 -5.17 8.04
CA ILE A 114 -4.20 -6.58 8.23
C ILE A 114 -2.69 -6.79 8.13
N GLY A 115 -2.02 -6.20 7.14
CA GLY A 115 -0.56 -6.25 6.99
C GLY A 115 0.17 -5.67 8.19
N MET A 116 -0.31 -4.55 8.74
CA MET A 116 0.24 -3.94 9.96
C MET A 116 0.05 -4.82 11.20
N LEU A 117 -1.14 -5.38 11.41
CA LEU A 117 -1.42 -6.27 12.54
C LEU A 117 -0.56 -7.53 12.49
N GLN A 118 -0.39 -8.12 11.30
CA GLN A 118 0.51 -9.26 11.10
C GLN A 118 1.97 -8.86 11.33
N THR A 119 2.40 -7.67 10.88
CA THR A 119 3.75 -7.16 11.14
C THR A 119 4.00 -6.97 12.64
N LEU A 120 3.02 -6.46 13.39
CA LEU A 120 3.12 -6.34 14.85
C LEU A 120 3.28 -7.69 15.54
N ASN A 121 2.54 -8.71 15.10
CA ASN A 121 2.69 -10.07 15.62
C ASN A 121 4.07 -10.65 15.28
N TRP A 122 4.57 -10.43 14.07
CA TRP A 122 5.90 -10.85 13.64
C TRP A 122 7.03 -10.15 14.40
N ILE A 123 6.83 -8.91 14.86
CA ILE A 123 7.78 -8.23 15.76
C ILE A 123 7.81 -8.92 17.13
N LYS A 124 6.64 -9.28 17.69
CA LYS A 124 6.52 -9.90 19.01
C LYS A 124 7.11 -11.30 19.08
N THR A 125 7.06 -12.07 17.99
CA THR A 125 7.62 -13.44 17.94
C THR A 125 9.15 -13.48 17.92
N SER A 126 9.82 -12.32 17.92
CA SER A 126 11.26 -12.19 17.78
C SER A 126 11.98 -11.68 19.03
N SER A 127 11.23 -11.51 20.13
CA SER A 127 11.75 -11.29 21.48
C SER A 127 11.82 -12.61 22.23
#